data_AF-A0A9J6NZT3-F1
#
_entry.id   AF-A0A9J6NZT3-F1
#
_cell.length_a   1.000
_cell.length_b   1.000
_cell.length_c   1.000
_cell.angle_alpha   90.00
_cell.angle_beta   90.00
_cell.angle_gamma   90.00
#
_symmetry.space_group_name_H-M   'P 1'
#
loop_
_entity.id
_entity.type
_entity.pdbx_description
1 polymer ?
#
loop_
_entity_poly.entity_id
_entity_poly.type
_entity_poly.pdbx_seq_one_letter_code
_entity_poly.pdbx_strand_id
1 'polypeptide(L)'
;MEINIPGRGTIKIKNLLLDYNGTIACDGKVIPAVKEKIEAISKAGISVHLVTADTHGTARNQCANMPIEIQIFDNSNAAENKREIAQKLGAENCICIGNGFNDGQMFEACSISIIVIGTEGCSAKSLMKADIVCKNIEDAFELILKPKRMIADLRG
;
A
#
# COMPACT_ATOMS: atom_id res chain seq x y z
N MET A 1 6.14 -12.79 5.48
CA MET A 1 6.24 -12.37 6.89
C MET A 1 5.03 -12.88 7.67
N GLU A 2 5.18 -13.34 8.90
CA GLU A 2 4.05 -13.72 9.78
C GLU A 2 3.98 -12.77 10.97
N ILE A 3 2.78 -12.26 11.26
CA ILE A 3 2.54 -11.27 12.32
C ILE A 3 1.39 -11.76 13.18
N ASN A 4 1.65 -11.95 14.48
CA ASN A 4 0.59 -12.20 15.46
C ASN A 4 0.14 -10.87 16.07
N ILE A 5 -1.10 -10.48 15.81
CA ILE A 5 -1.72 -9.28 16.37
C ILE A 5 -2.74 -9.73 17.43
N PRO A 6 -2.50 -9.42 18.73
CA PRO A 6 -3.47 -9.75 19.77
C PRO A 6 -4.87 -9.21 19.43
N GLY A 7 -5.87 -10.09 19.49
CA GLY A 7 -7.27 -9.79 19.15
C GLY A 7 -7.63 -9.90 17.67
N ARG A 8 -6.65 -9.92 16.75
CA ARG A 8 -6.87 -10.17 15.31
C ARG A 8 -6.30 -11.51 14.82
N GLY A 9 -5.47 -12.15 15.64
CA GLY A 9 -4.84 -13.44 15.34
C GLY A 9 -3.57 -13.31 14.49
N THR A 10 -3.17 -14.44 13.90
CA THR A 10 -1.96 -14.52 13.08
C THR A 10 -2.27 -14.24 11.61
N ILE A 11 -1.60 -13.25 11.05
CA ILE A 11 -1.70 -12.84 9.65
C ILE A 11 -0.40 -13.19 8.93
N LYS A 12 -0.52 -13.85 7.77
CA LYS A 12 0.62 -14.17 6.90
C LYS A 12 0.71 -13.14 5.77
N ILE A 13 1.53 -12.13 5.96
CA ILE A 13 1.77 -11.11 4.94
C ILE A 13 2.69 -11.66 3.85
N LYS A 14 2.19 -11.67 2.62
CA LYS A 14 2.91 -12.07 1.40
C LYS A 14 3.09 -10.91 0.44
N ASN A 15 2.11 -10.02 0.37
CA ASN A 15 2.07 -8.94 -0.62
C ASN A 15 1.94 -7.57 0.05
N LEU A 16 2.56 -6.58 -0.58
CA LEU A 16 2.38 -5.16 -0.30
C LEU A 16 1.78 -4.51 -1.55
N LEU A 17 0.59 -3.94 -1.44
CA LEU A 17 -0.08 -3.21 -2.52
C LEU A 17 0.07 -1.71 -2.28
N LEU A 18 0.51 -0.99 -3.30
CA LEU A 18 0.78 0.44 -3.23
C LEU A 18 -0.05 1.16 -4.28
N ASP A 19 -0.75 2.22 -3.87
CA ASP A 19 -1.16 3.26 -4.80
C ASP A 19 0.06 4.10 -5.26
N TYR A 20 -0.11 4.87 -6.34
CA TYR A 20 0.96 5.65 -6.96
C TYR A 20 1.03 7.09 -6.46
N ASN A 21 0.22 8.00 -7.03
CA ASN A 21 0.23 9.44 -6.71
C ASN A 21 -0.48 9.72 -5.38
N GLY A 22 0.05 10.63 -4.58
CA GLY A 22 -0.38 10.86 -3.20
C GLY A 22 0.14 9.80 -2.22
N THR A 23 0.77 8.72 -2.73
CA THR A 23 1.25 7.59 -1.94
C THR A 23 2.76 7.43 -2.05
N ILE A 24 3.29 6.80 -3.10
CA ILE A 24 4.74 6.66 -3.31
C ILE A 24 5.33 7.74 -4.23
N ALA A 25 4.48 8.51 -4.88
CA ALA A 25 4.84 9.60 -5.76
C ALA A 25 4.08 10.87 -5.38
N CYS A 26 4.71 12.02 -5.61
CA CYS A 26 4.10 13.35 -5.53
C CYS A 26 4.22 13.99 -6.92
N ASP A 27 3.12 14.52 -7.45
CA ASP A 27 3.08 15.10 -8.80
C ASP A 27 3.66 14.18 -9.89
N GLY A 28 3.43 12.86 -9.77
CA GLY A 28 3.92 11.86 -10.73
C GLY A 28 5.41 11.53 -10.64
N LYS A 29 6.12 12.01 -9.61
CA LYS A 29 7.53 11.68 -9.36
C LYS A 29 7.66 10.83 -8.11
N VAL A 30 8.36 9.71 -8.22
CA VAL A 30 8.58 8.82 -7.06
C VAL A 30 9.42 9.54 -6.02
N ILE A 31 9.00 9.47 -4.76
CA ILE A 31 9.68 10.09 -3.63
C ILE A 31 11.06 9.43 -3.46
N PRO A 32 12.16 10.18 -3.29
CA PRO A 32 13.53 9.63 -3.32
C PRO A 32 13.76 8.45 -2.37
N ALA A 33 13.17 8.50 -1.17
CA ALA A 33 13.33 7.46 -0.15
C ALA A 33 12.61 6.14 -0.47
N VAL A 34 11.64 6.15 -1.38
CA VAL A 34 10.77 4.98 -1.67
C VAL A 34 11.59 3.81 -2.21
N LYS A 35 12.57 4.06 -3.08
CA LYS A 35 13.33 3.00 -3.73
C LYS A 35 14.00 2.07 -2.73
N GLU A 36 14.77 2.64 -1.81
CA GLU A 36 15.53 1.89 -0.80
C GLU A 36 14.60 1.11 0.13
N LYS A 37 13.45 1.70 0.50
CA LYS A 37 12.46 1.04 1.36
C LYS A 37 11.77 -0.12 0.67
N ILE A 38 11.39 0.03 -0.61
CA ILE A 38 10.84 -1.07 -1.42
C ILE A 38 11.86 -2.20 -1.54
N GLU A 39 13.13 -1.90 -1.79
CA GLU A 39 14.18 -2.92 -1.84
C GLU A 39 14.35 -3.66 -0.50
N ALA A 40 14.31 -2.94 0.63
CA ALA A 40 14.37 -3.55 1.96
C ALA A 40 13.17 -4.45 2.25
N ILE A 41 11.96 -4.02 1.90
CA ILE A 41 10.72 -4.80 2.04
C ILE A 41 10.75 -6.06 1.15
N SER A 42 11.19 -5.91 -0.10
CA SER A 42 11.34 -7.03 -1.03
C SER A 42 12.35 -8.06 -0.51
N LYS A 43 13.50 -7.62 0.01
CA LYS A 43 14.51 -8.49 0.65
C LYS A 43 13.99 -9.22 1.90
N ALA A 44 12.98 -8.66 2.57
CA ALA A 44 12.31 -9.32 3.69
C ALA A 44 11.29 -10.40 3.24
N GLY A 45 11.19 -10.68 1.93
CA GLY A 45 10.35 -11.73 1.37
C GLY A 45 8.89 -11.31 1.18
N ILE A 46 8.62 -10.02 0.95
CA ILE A 46 7.30 -9.49 0.64
C ILE A 46 7.29 -9.04 -0.83
N SER A 47 6.36 -9.55 -1.62
CA SER A 47 6.17 -9.12 -3.01
C SER A 47 5.51 -7.74 -3.04
N VAL A 48 6.11 -6.78 -3.73
CA VAL A 48 5.61 -5.40 -3.80
C VAL A 48 4.91 -5.19 -5.13
N HIS A 49 3.68 -4.65 -5.07
CA HIS A 49 2.80 -4.44 -6.21
C HIS A 49 2.39 -2.97 -6.27
N LEU A 50 2.60 -2.31 -7.41
CA LEU A 50 2.03 -1.00 -7.70
C LEU A 50 0.68 -1.17 -8.39
N VAL A 51 -0.38 -0.63 -7.81
CA VAL A 51 -1.75 -0.77 -8.31
C VAL A 51 -2.21 0.58 -8.85
N THR A 52 -2.20 0.75 -10.17
CA THR A 52 -2.42 2.04 -10.82
C THR A 52 -3.07 1.90 -12.20
N ALA A 53 -3.80 2.92 -12.63
CA ALA A 53 -4.28 2.99 -14.01
C ALA A 53 -3.16 3.32 -15.03
N ASP A 54 -2.05 3.91 -14.55
CA ASP A 54 -0.88 4.35 -15.32
C ASP A 54 -1.19 4.92 -16.72
N THR A 55 -2.17 5.82 -16.79
CA THR A 55 -2.73 6.33 -18.06
C THR A 55 -1.69 6.91 -19.01
N HIS A 56 -0.57 7.43 -18.48
CA HIS A 56 0.48 8.09 -19.25
C HIS A 56 1.82 7.31 -19.27
N GLY A 57 1.88 6.10 -18.72
CA GLY A 57 3.12 5.31 -18.62
C GLY A 57 4.17 5.87 -17.65
N THR A 58 3.82 6.91 -16.88
CA THR A 58 4.71 7.59 -15.93
C THR A 58 5.16 6.65 -14.81
N ALA A 59 4.25 5.83 -14.29
CA ALA A 59 4.54 4.93 -13.19
C ALA A 59 5.53 3.84 -13.63
N ARG A 60 5.31 3.23 -14.81
CA ARG A 60 6.28 2.29 -15.40
C ARG A 60 7.68 2.87 -15.52
N ASN A 61 7.81 4.10 -16.01
CA ASN A 61 9.12 4.72 -16.21
C ASN A 61 9.81 5.03 -14.87
N GLN A 62 9.08 5.56 -13.89
CA GLN A 62 9.65 5.91 -12.58
C GLN A 62 10.04 4.69 -11.75
N CYS A 63 9.35 3.55 -11.94
CA CYS A 63 9.56 2.32 -11.17
C CYS A 63 10.44 1.28 -11.88
N ALA A 64 10.94 1.54 -13.09
CA ALA A 64 11.63 0.56 -13.94
C ALA A 64 12.82 -0.18 -13.28
N ASN A 65 13.48 0.45 -12.30
CA ASN A 65 14.63 -0.11 -11.60
C ASN A 65 14.35 -0.40 -10.12
N MET A 66 13.09 -0.69 -9.78
CA MET A 66 12.65 -1.07 -8.44
C MET A 66 12.12 -2.51 -8.46
N PRO A 67 12.25 -3.28 -7.37
CA PRO A 67 11.67 -4.61 -7.27
C PRO A 67 10.16 -4.51 -6.98
N ILE A 68 9.40 -3.97 -7.95
CA ILE A 68 7.95 -3.75 -7.87
C ILE A 68 7.28 -4.29 -9.13
N GLU A 69 6.21 -5.06 -8.94
CA GLU A 69 5.36 -5.53 -10.03
C GLU A 69 4.24 -4.52 -10.27
N ILE A 70 3.99 -4.13 -11.53
CA ILE A 70 2.97 -3.12 -11.84
C ILE A 70 1.68 -3.80 -12.28
N GLN A 71 0.65 -3.69 -11.45
CA GLN A 71 -0.73 -4.13 -11.70
C GLN A 71 -1.52 -3.00 -12.34
N ILE A 72 -1.75 -3.07 -13.65
CA ILE A 72 -2.51 -2.06 -14.40
C ILE A 72 -3.98 -2.43 -14.48
N PHE A 73 -4.83 -1.44 -14.29
CA PHE A 73 -6.28 -1.53 -14.50
C PHE A 73 -6.82 -0.40 -15.37
N ASP A 74 -8.02 -0.60 -15.91
CA ASP A 74 -8.75 0.44 -16.64
C ASP A 74 -9.36 1.49 -15.68
N ASN A 75 -9.24 2.78 -16.02
CA ASN A 75 -9.62 3.86 -15.10
C ASN A 75 -11.15 4.05 -14.90
N SER A 76 -11.99 3.36 -15.67
CA SER A 76 -13.46 3.50 -15.58
C SER A 76 -14.03 3.18 -14.20
N ASN A 77 -13.43 2.24 -13.46
CA ASN A 77 -13.85 1.88 -12.11
C ASN A 77 -12.66 1.56 -11.19
N ALA A 78 -11.82 2.56 -10.94
CA ALA A 78 -10.56 2.40 -10.22
C ALA A 78 -10.72 1.74 -8.84
N ALA A 79 -11.77 2.07 -8.08
CA ALA A 79 -11.95 1.51 -6.73
C ALA A 79 -12.20 0.00 -6.75
N GLU A 80 -13.11 -0.44 -7.62
CA GLU A 80 -13.45 -1.84 -7.78
C GLU A 80 -12.27 -2.63 -8.33
N ASN A 81 -11.57 -2.09 -9.34
CA ASN A 81 -10.40 -2.73 -9.92
C ASN A 81 -9.28 -2.93 -8.88
N LYS A 82 -9.01 -1.95 -8.02
CA LYS A 82 -8.03 -2.09 -6.93
C LYS A 82 -8.43 -3.19 -5.95
N ARG A 83 -9.72 -3.27 -5.59
CA ARG A 83 -10.25 -4.35 -4.75
C ARG A 83 -10.08 -5.73 -5.40
N GLU A 84 -10.44 -5.86 -6.67
CA GLU A 84 -10.29 -7.13 -7.40
C GLU A 84 -8.83 -7.57 -7.50
N ILE A 85 -7.90 -6.64 -7.72
CA ILE A 85 -6.46 -6.94 -7.73
C ILE A 85 -6.01 -7.46 -6.36
N ALA A 86 -6.44 -6.81 -5.27
CA ALA A 86 -6.16 -7.30 -3.93
C ALA A 86 -6.68 -8.73 -3.70
N GLN A 87 -7.92 -9.01 -4.14
CA GLN A 87 -8.51 -10.35 -4.04
C GLN A 87 -7.74 -11.39 -4.86
N LYS A 88 -7.33 -11.06 -6.09
CA LYS A 88 -6.53 -11.95 -6.95
C LYS A 88 -5.16 -12.27 -6.33
N LEU A 89 -4.58 -11.33 -5.56
CA LEU A 89 -3.33 -11.51 -4.84
C LEU A 89 -3.50 -12.16 -3.44
N GLY A 90 -4.73 -12.52 -3.06
CA GLY A 90 -5.07 -13.04 -1.74
C GLY A 90 -5.08 -11.93 -0.70
N ALA A 91 -6.16 -11.15 -0.67
CA ALA A 91 -6.29 -9.92 0.10
C ALA A 91 -6.03 -10.12 1.60
N GLU A 92 -6.38 -11.29 2.14
CA GLU A 92 -6.12 -11.69 3.53
C GLU A 92 -4.62 -11.78 3.88
N ASN A 93 -3.76 -11.88 2.86
CA ASN A 93 -2.29 -11.91 2.97
C ASN A 93 -1.63 -10.59 2.54
N CYS A 94 -2.41 -9.51 2.38
CA CYS A 94 -1.94 -8.24 1.83
C CYS A 94 -1.92 -7.12 2.89
N ILE A 95 -0.83 -6.35 2.90
CA ILE A 95 -0.87 -4.97 3.40
C ILE A 95 -1.14 -4.07 2.19
N CYS A 96 -2.05 -3.10 2.31
CA CYS A 96 -2.22 -2.07 1.28
C CYS A 96 -1.92 -0.67 1.84
N ILE A 97 -1.29 0.17 1.01
CA ILE A 97 -1.02 1.57 1.33
C ILE A 97 -1.59 2.43 0.22
N GLY A 98 -2.35 3.44 0.60
CA GLY A 98 -2.93 4.39 -0.35
C GLY A 98 -3.25 5.74 0.28
N ASN A 99 -3.97 6.55 -0.47
CA ASN A 99 -4.27 7.94 -0.13
C ASN A 99 -5.64 8.38 -0.68
N GLY A 100 -5.94 7.97 -1.92
CA GLY A 100 -7.05 8.47 -2.72
C GLY A 100 -8.41 7.88 -2.34
N PHE A 101 -9.47 8.48 -2.89
CA PHE A 101 -10.84 7.99 -2.71
C PHE A 101 -11.04 6.57 -3.27
N ASN A 102 -10.34 6.25 -4.36
CA ASN A 102 -10.39 4.94 -4.99
C ASN A 102 -9.69 3.83 -4.19
N ASP A 103 -8.94 4.14 -3.13
CA ASP A 103 -8.29 3.11 -2.31
C ASP A 103 -9.22 2.48 -1.28
N GLY A 104 -10.33 3.14 -0.94
CA GLY A 104 -11.18 2.73 0.17
C GLY A 104 -11.72 1.30 0.08
N GLN A 105 -12.03 0.80 -1.12
CA GLN A 105 -12.49 -0.58 -1.30
C GLN A 105 -11.35 -1.61 -1.21
N MET A 106 -10.12 -1.22 -1.60
CA MET A 106 -8.92 -2.04 -1.39
C MET A 106 -8.57 -2.11 0.09
N PHE A 107 -8.75 -1.01 0.83
CA PHE A 107 -8.53 -0.96 2.28
C PHE A 107 -9.44 -1.94 3.02
N GLU A 108 -10.74 -1.94 2.69
CA GLU A 108 -11.71 -2.86 3.31
C GLU A 108 -11.45 -4.33 2.99
N ALA A 109 -10.74 -4.64 1.89
CA ALA A 109 -10.49 -6.01 1.46
C ALA A 109 -9.19 -6.60 2.03
N CYS A 110 -8.13 -5.80 2.17
CA CYS A 110 -6.83 -6.27 2.65
C CYS A 110 -6.82 -6.54 4.16
N SER A 111 -5.91 -7.39 4.63
CA SER A 111 -5.83 -7.71 6.06
C SER A 111 -5.28 -6.59 6.94
N ILE A 112 -4.45 -5.72 6.37
CA ILE A 112 -4.03 -4.48 7.00
C ILE A 112 -4.02 -3.37 5.95
N SER A 113 -4.66 -2.26 6.28
CA SER A 113 -4.73 -1.07 5.44
C SER A 113 -4.09 0.14 6.11
N ILE A 114 -3.22 0.83 5.38
CA ILE A 114 -2.55 2.04 5.86
C ILE A 114 -2.88 3.18 4.91
N ILE A 115 -3.42 4.27 5.43
CA ILE A 115 -3.54 5.51 4.66
C ILE A 115 -2.37 6.43 4.99
N VAL A 116 -1.81 7.07 3.96
CA VAL A 116 -0.82 8.14 4.13
C VAL A 116 -1.46 9.48 3.85
N ILE A 117 -1.24 10.47 4.70
CA ILE A 117 -1.75 11.83 4.48
C ILE A 117 -0.98 12.50 3.34
N GLY A 118 0.35 12.35 3.31
CA GLY A 118 1.20 12.89 2.26
C GLY A 118 1.19 14.42 2.19
N THR A 119 1.81 14.96 1.14
CA THR A 119 1.83 16.41 0.83
C THR A 119 0.58 16.87 0.10
N GLU A 120 -0.08 15.96 -0.61
CA GLU A 120 -1.28 16.22 -1.42
C GLU A 120 -2.59 16.14 -0.60
N GLY A 121 -2.49 15.84 0.70
CA GLY A 121 -3.64 15.47 1.53
C GLY A 121 -4.14 14.07 1.19
N CYS A 122 -5.19 13.58 1.88
CA CYS A 122 -5.78 12.27 1.60
C CYS A 122 -7.31 12.32 1.62
N SER A 123 -7.95 11.30 1.04
CA SER A 123 -9.40 11.14 1.09
C SER A 123 -9.88 10.89 2.51
N ALA A 124 -10.62 11.84 3.10
CA ALA A 124 -11.24 11.66 4.41
C ALA A 124 -12.14 10.41 4.48
N LYS A 125 -12.81 10.06 3.37
CA LYS A 125 -13.64 8.84 3.29
C LYS A 125 -12.81 7.56 3.32
N SER A 126 -11.64 7.55 2.70
CA SER A 126 -10.72 6.41 2.74
C SER A 126 -9.99 6.34 4.07
N LEU A 127 -9.71 7.50 4.70
CA LEU A 127 -9.09 7.59 6.01
C LEU A 127 -9.93 6.87 7.07
N MET A 128 -11.25 7.05 7.03
CA MET A 128 -12.18 6.39 7.96
C MET A 128 -12.29 4.86 7.75
N LYS A 129 -11.75 4.33 6.65
CA LYS A 129 -11.76 2.90 6.32
C LYS A 129 -10.41 2.22 6.60
N ALA A 130 -9.35 2.98 6.81
CA ALA A 130 -8.02 2.45 7.02
C ALA A 130 -7.82 1.98 8.47
N ASP A 131 -6.95 0.98 8.67
CA ASP A 131 -6.58 0.52 10.02
C ASP A 131 -5.60 1.47 10.70
N ILE A 132 -4.65 2.03 9.94
CA ILE A 132 -3.59 2.92 10.44
C ILE A 132 -3.52 4.17 9.57
N VAL A 133 -3.28 5.31 10.22
CA VAL A 133 -3.02 6.60 9.56
C VAL A 133 -1.56 6.99 9.77
N CYS A 134 -0.84 7.19 8.67
CA CYS A 134 0.55 7.66 8.66
C CYS A 134 0.64 9.07 8.07
N LYS A 135 1.65 9.84 8.52
CA LYS A 135 1.91 11.17 7.95
C LYS A 135 2.40 11.06 6.51
N ASN A 136 3.35 10.17 6.23
CA ASN A 136 3.94 9.96 4.91
C ASN A 136 4.22 8.47 4.66
N ILE A 137 4.71 8.16 3.44
CA ILE A 137 4.99 6.80 3.00
C ILE A 137 6.18 6.17 3.71
N GLU A 138 7.17 6.97 4.10
CA GLU A 138 8.33 6.49 4.84
C GLU A 138 7.93 5.93 6.20
N ASP A 139 7.04 6.62 6.91
CA ASP A 139 6.49 6.15 8.18
C ASP A 139 5.72 4.83 7.99
N ALA A 140 4.93 4.72 6.92
CA ALA A 140 4.18 3.50 6.60
C ALA A 140 5.10 2.32 6.29
N PHE A 141 6.18 2.52 5.52
CA PHE A 141 7.19 1.50 5.28
C PHE A 141 7.93 1.09 6.55
N GLU A 142 8.20 2.04 7.46
CA GLU A 142 8.80 1.74 8.75
C GLU A 142 7.91 0.85 9.63
N LEU A 143 6.58 0.93 9.52
CA LEU A 143 5.68 0.00 10.22
C LEU A 143 5.85 -1.44 9.74
N ILE A 144 6.07 -1.63 8.43
CA ILE A 144 6.32 -2.95 7.83
C ILE A 144 7.71 -3.47 8.23
N LEU A 145 8.74 -2.62 8.17
CA LEU A 145 10.12 -2.99 8.52
C LEU A 145 10.34 -3.14 10.04
N LYS A 146 9.48 -2.53 10.86
CA LYS A 146 9.49 -2.64 12.32
C LYS A 146 8.10 -3.08 12.84
N PRO A 147 7.70 -4.34 12.61
CA PRO A 147 6.33 -4.82 12.86
C PRO A 147 5.80 -4.60 14.27
N LYS A 148 6.68 -4.49 15.29
CA LYS A 148 6.26 -4.19 16.67
C LYS A 148 5.49 -2.87 16.79
N ARG A 149 5.74 -1.88 15.93
CA ARG A 149 5.01 -0.62 15.90
C ARG A 149 3.58 -0.84 15.40
N MET A 150 3.45 -1.50 14.25
CA MET A 150 2.17 -1.86 13.66
C MET A 150 1.31 -2.74 14.60
N ILE A 151 1.92 -3.71 15.30
CA ILE A 151 1.21 -4.52 16.29
C ILE A 151 0.69 -3.65 17.45
N ALA A 152 1.45 -2.65 17.89
CA ALA A 152 1.03 -1.77 18.98
C ALA A 152 -0.20 -0.93 18.61
N ASP A 153 -0.32 -0.52 17.34
CA ASP A 153 -1.46 0.24 16.81
C ASP A 153 -2.71 -0.63 16.63
N LEU A 154 -2.54 -1.93 16.34
CA LEU A 154 -3.64 -2.84 15.96
C LEU A 154 -4.11 -3.83 17.03
N ARG A 155 -3.37 -3.98 18.13
CA ARG A 155 -3.76 -4.86 19.24
C ARG A 155 -5.04 -4.33 19.91
N GLY A 156 -6.00 -5.21 20.17
CA GLY A 156 -7.26 -4.84 20.83
C GLY A 156 -8.23 -5.99 20.95
#